data_AF-A0A4Q4T7F9-F1
#
_entry.id   AF-A0A4Q4T7F9-F1
#
_cell.length_a   1.000
_cell.length_b   1.000
_cell.length_c   1.000
_cell.angle_alpha   90.00
_cell.angle_beta   90.00
_cell.angle_gamma   90.00
#
_symmetry.space_group_name_H-M   'P 1'
#
loop_
_entity.id
_entity.type
_entity.pdbx_description
1 polymer ?
#
loop_
_entity_poly.entity_id
_entity_poly.type
_entity_poly.pdbx_seq_one_letter_code
_entity_poly.pdbx_strand_id
1 'polypeptide(L)'
;MFKNGEGPSLKEDFKNRFRNVSRIMDCVGCDKCRLWGKLQTAGYGTALKILFEFDNNNADVPDLKRTELVALFNLYARLSSSMEALRKFRGMIEADESHGAESIRERAKKEHAEGRPPGPSDGKAAGTVAKENHDEYTWDEEDIPPSTQPTKRPRTTGEMLNSELQLIAKVTKLVLTSWISFPKILYRIAVLELERLWQFYIGMPVTPRTWRFERPSLDEL
;
A
#
# COMPACT_ATOMS: atom_id res chain seq x y z
N MET A 1 -28.43 -19.34 -9.02
CA MET A 1 -27.45 -20.44 -9.25
C MET A 1 -27.55 -21.49 -8.15
N PHE A 2 -27.33 -21.13 -6.87
CA PHE A 2 -27.36 -22.09 -5.76
C PHE A 2 -28.76 -22.51 -5.27
N LYS A 3 -29.83 -21.95 -5.84
CA LYS A 3 -31.25 -22.16 -5.48
C LYS A 3 -32.02 -23.10 -6.41
N ASN A 4 -31.43 -23.50 -7.54
CA ASN A 4 -32.15 -24.06 -8.67
C ASN A 4 -31.80 -25.54 -8.90
N GLY A 5 -32.19 -26.47 -8.01
CA GLY A 5 -32.28 -27.93 -8.28
C GLY A 5 -31.01 -28.72 -8.68
N GLU A 6 -29.96 -28.09 -9.19
CA GLU A 6 -28.66 -28.64 -9.59
C GLU A 6 -27.66 -28.69 -8.41
N GLY A 7 -28.13 -28.34 -7.21
CA GLY A 7 -27.35 -28.23 -5.97
C GLY A 7 -26.41 -29.41 -5.67
N PRO A 8 -26.80 -30.69 -5.83
CA PRO A 8 -25.92 -31.81 -5.48
C PRO A 8 -24.72 -31.95 -6.42
N SER A 9 -24.91 -31.76 -7.73
CA SER A 9 -23.83 -31.84 -8.72
C SER A 9 -22.82 -30.70 -8.54
N LEU A 10 -23.31 -29.47 -8.39
CA LEU A 10 -22.44 -28.31 -8.19
C LEU A 10 -21.69 -28.39 -6.86
N LYS A 11 -22.31 -28.91 -5.79
CA LYS A 11 -21.64 -29.09 -4.49
C LYS A 11 -20.40 -29.99 -4.62
N GLU A 12 -20.51 -31.08 -5.37
CA GLU A 12 -19.41 -32.01 -5.57
C GLU A 12 -18.31 -31.43 -6.45
N ASP A 13 -18.67 -30.71 -7.50
CA ASP A 13 -17.73 -30.00 -8.37
C ASP A 13 -16.93 -28.95 -7.58
N PHE A 14 -17.58 -28.08 -6.81
CA PHE A 14 -16.90 -27.10 -5.97
C PHE A 14 -15.97 -27.78 -4.97
N LYS A 15 -16.41 -28.84 -4.30
CA LYS A 15 -15.59 -29.61 -3.36
C LYS A 15 -14.33 -30.19 -4.03
N ASN A 16 -14.46 -30.71 -5.25
CA ASN A 16 -13.33 -31.22 -6.03
C ASN A 16 -12.36 -30.10 -6.43
N ARG A 17 -12.88 -28.92 -6.81
CA ARG A 17 -12.04 -27.74 -7.09
C ARG A 17 -11.29 -27.27 -5.84
N PHE A 18 -11.93 -27.18 -4.68
CA PHE A 18 -11.26 -26.79 -3.43
C PHE A 18 -10.17 -27.77 -3.01
N ARG A 19 -10.38 -29.09 -3.21
CA ARG A 19 -9.32 -30.09 -2.99
C ARG A 19 -8.11 -29.84 -3.88
N ASN A 20 -8.34 -29.50 -5.16
CA ASN A 20 -7.25 -29.18 -6.08
C ASN A 20 -6.53 -27.89 -5.69
N VAL A 21 -7.26 -26.84 -5.32
CA VAL A 21 -6.65 -25.60 -4.82
C VAL A 21 -5.84 -25.85 -3.55
N SER A 22 -6.35 -26.66 -2.62
CA SER A 22 -5.61 -27.01 -1.40
C SER A 22 -4.30 -27.73 -1.71
N ARG A 23 -4.25 -28.59 -2.74
CA ARG A 23 -3.00 -29.23 -3.19
C ARG A 23 -2.03 -28.23 -3.80
N ILE A 24 -2.53 -27.25 -4.55
CA ILE A 24 -1.67 -26.18 -5.09
C ILE A 24 -1.06 -25.34 -3.95
N MET A 25 -1.81 -25.10 -2.88
CA MET A 25 -1.29 -24.39 -1.70
C MET A 25 -0.15 -25.16 -1.00
N ASP A 26 -0.03 -26.47 -1.19
CA ASP A 26 1.11 -27.24 -0.69
C ASP A 26 2.41 -27.00 -1.45
N CYS A 27 2.32 -26.48 -2.67
CA CYS A 27 3.48 -26.12 -3.50
C CYS A 27 4.01 -24.71 -3.24
N VAL A 28 3.38 -23.94 -2.33
CA VAL A 28 3.80 -22.57 -2.02
C VAL A 28 4.97 -22.61 -1.04
N GLY A 29 6.14 -22.13 -1.48
CA GLY A 29 7.38 -22.14 -0.68
C GLY A 29 7.41 -21.12 0.47
N CYS A 30 6.50 -20.14 0.50
CA CYS A 30 6.36 -19.22 1.62
C CYS A 30 5.40 -19.78 2.67
N ASP A 31 5.90 -20.04 3.89
CA ASP A 31 5.10 -20.60 4.97
C ASP A 31 3.90 -19.73 5.35
N LYS A 32 4.09 -18.40 5.37
CA LYS A 32 3.00 -17.46 5.67
C LYS A 32 1.92 -17.51 4.58
N CYS A 33 2.31 -17.46 3.30
CA CYS A 33 1.36 -17.52 2.19
C CYS A 33 0.63 -18.87 2.16
N ARG A 34 1.34 -19.97 2.44
CA ARG A 34 0.77 -21.31 2.54
C ARG A 34 -0.25 -21.41 3.67
N LEU A 35 0.07 -20.88 4.86
CA LEU A 35 -0.83 -20.88 6.01
C LEU A 35 -2.10 -20.08 5.72
N TRP A 36 -1.95 -18.80 5.32
CA TRP A 36 -3.10 -17.93 5.05
C TRP A 36 -3.90 -18.40 3.82
N GLY A 37 -3.23 -18.93 2.80
CA GLY A 37 -3.87 -19.49 1.61
C GLY A 37 -4.76 -20.69 1.96
N LYS A 38 -4.26 -21.62 2.76
CA LYS A 38 -5.07 -22.76 3.26
C LYS A 38 -6.22 -22.32 4.15
N LEU A 39 -5.99 -21.36 5.05
CA LEU A 39 -7.02 -20.85 5.94
C LEU A 39 -8.17 -20.18 5.15
N GLN A 40 -7.84 -19.37 4.14
CA GLN A 40 -8.82 -18.69 3.30
C GLN A 40 -9.59 -19.65 2.39
N THR A 41 -8.90 -20.61 1.75
CA THR A 41 -9.58 -21.59 0.89
C THR A 41 -10.51 -22.50 1.70
N ALA A 42 -10.13 -22.87 2.92
CA ALA A 42 -11.02 -23.55 3.86
C ALA A 42 -12.23 -22.67 4.23
N GLY A 43 -12.02 -21.38 4.52
CA GLY A 43 -13.10 -20.44 4.84
C GLY A 43 -14.11 -20.28 3.70
N TYR A 44 -13.66 -20.20 2.44
CA TYR A 44 -14.56 -20.15 1.28
C TYR A 44 -15.34 -21.46 1.11
N GLY A 45 -14.69 -22.61 1.37
CA GLY A 45 -15.35 -23.91 1.38
C GLY A 45 -16.45 -23.99 2.45
N THR A 46 -16.20 -23.45 3.65
CA THR A 46 -17.19 -23.35 4.73
C THR A 46 -18.34 -22.42 4.36
N ALA A 47 -18.06 -21.26 3.77
CA ALA A 47 -19.09 -20.32 3.33
C ALA A 47 -20.04 -20.97 2.30
N LEU A 48 -19.49 -21.73 1.34
CA LEU A 48 -20.28 -22.46 0.36
C LEU A 48 -21.03 -23.64 0.98
N LYS A 49 -20.44 -24.36 1.93
CA LYS A 49 -21.12 -25.42 2.69
C LYS A 49 -22.39 -24.88 3.35
N ILE A 50 -22.28 -23.73 4.02
CA ILE A 50 -23.42 -23.01 4.62
C ILE A 50 -24.46 -22.66 3.54
N LEU A 51 -24.03 -22.06 2.43
CA LEU A 51 -24.94 -21.63 1.37
C LEU A 51 -25.75 -22.78 0.76
N PHE A 52 -25.15 -23.98 0.65
CA PHE A 52 -25.82 -25.18 0.14
C PHE A 52 -26.66 -25.93 1.19
N GLU A 53 -26.30 -25.85 2.47
CA GLU A 53 -27.02 -26.55 3.54
C GLU A 53 -28.25 -25.75 4.01
N PHE A 54 -28.19 -24.42 4.03
CA PHE A 54 -29.33 -23.55 4.32
C PHE A 54 -30.45 -23.61 3.26
N ASP A 55 -30.13 -23.95 1.99
CA ASP A 55 -31.11 -23.98 0.91
C ASP A 55 -31.95 -25.28 0.89
N ASN A 56 -31.51 -26.34 1.57
CA ASN A 56 -32.19 -27.64 1.59
C ASN A 56 -33.35 -27.73 2.62
N ASN A 57 -33.91 -26.60 3.08
CA ASN A 57 -35.09 -26.52 3.97
C ASN A 57 -35.01 -27.27 5.32
N ASN A 58 -33.82 -27.63 5.80
CA ASN A 58 -33.67 -28.11 7.17
C ASN A 58 -33.48 -26.89 8.08
N ALA A 59 -34.41 -26.66 9.01
CA ALA A 59 -34.33 -25.60 10.01
C ALA A 59 -33.22 -25.82 11.06
N ASP A 60 -32.48 -26.93 10.95
CA ASP A 60 -31.35 -27.25 11.80
C ASP A 60 -30.09 -26.52 11.36
N VAL A 61 -29.38 -25.97 12.35
CA VAL A 61 -28.09 -25.32 12.15
C VAL A 61 -27.11 -26.35 11.55
N PRO A 62 -26.43 -26.04 10.42
CA PRO A 62 -25.49 -26.96 9.82
C PRO A 62 -24.35 -27.29 10.79
N ASP A 63 -24.04 -28.58 10.93
CA ASP A 63 -23.02 -29.06 11.85
C ASP A 63 -21.63 -28.66 11.33
N LEU A 64 -21.08 -27.60 11.93
CA LEU A 64 -19.85 -26.93 11.55
C LEU A 64 -18.75 -27.28 12.56
N LYS A 65 -17.61 -27.76 12.05
CA LYS A 65 -16.46 -28.02 12.91
C LYS A 65 -15.89 -26.72 13.43
N ARG A 66 -15.28 -26.75 14.63
CA ARG A 66 -14.56 -25.59 15.20
C ARG A 66 -13.56 -24.97 14.21
N THR A 67 -12.85 -25.80 13.46
CA THR A 67 -11.87 -25.35 12.46
C THR A 67 -12.50 -24.67 11.25
N GLU A 68 -13.69 -25.09 10.83
CA GLU A 68 -14.46 -24.47 9.75
C GLU A 68 -14.93 -23.07 10.17
N LEU A 69 -15.42 -22.95 11.41
CA LEU A 69 -15.89 -21.68 11.96
C LEU A 69 -14.74 -20.66 12.12
N VAL A 70 -13.59 -21.10 12.66
CA VAL A 70 -12.39 -20.24 12.76
C VAL A 70 -11.90 -19.80 11.38
N ALA A 71 -11.90 -20.70 10.39
CA ALA A 71 -11.50 -20.35 9.03
C ALA A 71 -12.44 -19.33 8.39
N LEU A 72 -13.75 -19.48 8.60
CA LEU A 72 -14.77 -18.57 8.08
C LEU A 72 -14.61 -17.15 8.65
N PHE A 73 -14.51 -17.01 9.98
CA PHE A 73 -14.35 -15.68 10.59
C PHE A 73 -13.01 -15.03 10.27
N ASN A 74 -11.92 -15.81 10.16
CA ASN A 74 -10.63 -15.28 9.73
C ASN A 74 -10.67 -14.79 8.27
N LEU A 75 -11.33 -15.55 7.39
CA LEU A 75 -11.56 -15.11 6.01
C LEU A 75 -12.38 -13.81 5.98
N TYR A 76 -13.46 -13.74 6.76
CA TYR A 76 -14.31 -12.55 6.84
C TYR A 76 -13.52 -11.32 7.33
N ALA A 77 -12.72 -11.47 8.38
CA ALA A 77 -11.86 -10.39 8.89
C ALA A 77 -10.87 -9.91 7.82
N ARG A 78 -10.25 -10.84 7.08
CA ARG A 78 -9.35 -10.50 5.96
C ARG A 78 -10.08 -9.74 4.85
N LEU A 79 -11.25 -10.21 4.43
CA LEU A 79 -12.06 -9.51 3.42
C LEU A 79 -12.47 -8.11 3.88
N SER A 80 -12.86 -7.97 5.15
CA SER A 80 -13.19 -6.67 5.74
C SER A 80 -12.01 -5.71 5.71
N SER A 81 -10.82 -6.18 6.10
CA SER A 81 -9.59 -5.37 6.00
C SER A 81 -9.24 -4.98 4.56
N SER A 82 -9.47 -5.87 3.59
CA SER A 82 -9.26 -5.58 2.17
C SER A 82 -10.23 -4.50 1.67
N MET A 83 -11.49 -4.53 2.10
CA MET A 83 -12.48 -3.50 1.75
C MET A 83 -12.11 -2.13 2.33
N GLU A 84 -11.59 -2.10 3.55
CA GLU A 84 -11.12 -0.86 4.17
C GLU A 84 -9.90 -0.30 3.45
N ALA A 85 -8.96 -1.16 3.06
CA ALA A 85 -7.83 -0.75 2.22
C ALA A 85 -8.29 -0.15 0.88
N LEU A 86 -9.31 -0.74 0.23
CA LEU A 86 -9.89 -0.18 -0.99
C LEU A 86 -10.48 1.22 -0.81
N ARG A 87 -11.16 1.49 0.31
CA ARG A 87 -11.66 2.85 0.62
C ARG A 87 -10.52 3.84 0.75
N LYS A 88 -9.45 3.47 1.45
CA LYS A 88 -8.24 4.30 1.60
C LYS A 88 -7.59 4.58 0.25
N PHE A 89 -7.42 3.57 -0.60
CA PHE A 89 -6.86 3.74 -1.94
C PHE A 89 -7.73 4.66 -2.82
N ARG A 90 -9.05 4.54 -2.76
CA ARG A 90 -9.96 5.45 -3.48
C ARG A 90 -9.83 6.89 -2.98
N GLY A 91 -9.82 7.09 -1.66
CA GLY A 91 -9.63 8.42 -1.07
C GLY A 91 -8.30 9.05 -1.47
N MET A 92 -7.21 8.27 -1.57
CA MET A 92 -5.93 8.77 -2.07
C MET A 92 -5.98 9.17 -3.55
N ILE A 93 -6.68 8.40 -4.39
CA ILE A 93 -6.85 8.72 -5.82
C ILE A 93 -7.72 9.99 -5.99
N GLU A 94 -8.83 10.09 -5.27
CA GLU A 94 -9.72 11.27 -5.30
C GLU A 94 -9.02 12.52 -4.77
N ALA A 95 -8.19 12.40 -3.72
CA ALA A 95 -7.36 13.48 -3.23
C ALA A 95 -6.37 13.95 -4.31
N ASP A 96 -5.69 13.02 -4.99
CA ASP A 96 -4.76 13.34 -6.07
C ASP A 96 -5.46 14.04 -7.25
N GLU A 97 -6.65 13.57 -7.65
CA GLU A 97 -7.47 14.21 -8.69
C GLU A 97 -8.00 15.60 -8.28
N SER A 98 -8.40 15.78 -7.02
CA SER A 98 -8.88 17.06 -6.50
C SER A 98 -7.76 18.10 -6.41
N HIS A 99 -6.55 17.68 -6.02
CA HIS A 99 -5.36 18.53 -6.11
C HIS A 99 -5.05 18.90 -7.56
N GLY A 100 -5.31 18.00 -8.52
CA GLY A 100 -5.28 18.29 -9.96
C GLY A 100 -6.33 19.32 -10.40
N ALA A 101 -7.60 19.14 -10.02
CA ALA A 101 -8.73 19.97 -10.47
C ALA A 101 -8.82 21.34 -9.79
N GLU A 102 -8.50 21.44 -8.49
CA GLU A 102 -8.40 22.72 -7.79
C GLU A 102 -7.27 23.57 -8.36
N SER A 103 -6.14 22.95 -8.73
CA SER A 103 -5.02 23.65 -9.40
C SER A 103 -5.45 24.27 -10.74
N ILE A 104 -6.37 23.64 -11.47
CA ILE A 104 -6.90 24.13 -12.75
C ILE A 104 -7.91 25.26 -12.54
N ARG A 105 -8.84 25.12 -11.59
CA ARG A 105 -9.87 26.13 -11.30
C ARG A 105 -9.29 27.41 -10.68
N GLU A 106 -8.27 27.29 -9.84
CA GLU A 106 -7.58 28.44 -9.27
C GLU A 106 -6.79 29.21 -10.34
N ARG A 107 -6.22 28.50 -11.32
CA ARG A 107 -5.55 29.10 -12.49
C ARG A 107 -6.54 29.86 -13.39
N ALA A 108 -7.73 29.31 -13.63
CA ALA A 108 -8.78 29.97 -14.41
C ALA A 108 -9.34 31.24 -13.75
N LYS A 109 -9.39 31.29 -12.41
CA LYS A 109 -9.81 32.51 -11.69
C LYS A 109 -8.79 33.65 -11.77
N LYS A 110 -7.49 33.34 -11.90
CA LYS A 110 -6.44 34.36 -12.03
C LYS A 110 -6.43 35.03 -13.39
N GLU A 111 -6.78 34.31 -14.46
CA GLU A 111 -6.75 34.82 -15.84
C GLU A 111 -7.82 35.90 -16.10
N HIS A 112 -8.88 35.96 -15.30
CA HIS A 112 -9.93 36.99 -15.40
C HIS A 112 -9.81 38.12 -14.37
N ALA A 113 -8.77 38.15 -13.54
CA ALA A 113 -8.58 39.13 -12.48
C ALA A 113 -7.52 40.22 -12.78
N GLU A 114 -6.91 40.23 -13.97
CA GLU A 114 -5.98 41.29 -14.38
C GLU A 114 -6.73 42.39 -15.15
N GLY A 115 -7.40 43.28 -14.41
CA GLY A 115 -8.14 44.39 -15.00
C GLY A 115 -8.61 45.50 -14.06
N ARG A 116 -8.11 45.61 -12.82
CA ARG A 116 -8.37 46.79 -11.96
C ARG A 116 -7.28 46.98 -10.89
N PRO A 117 -6.67 48.18 -10.75
CA PRO A 117 -5.62 48.42 -9.75
C PRO A 117 -6.21 48.54 -8.32
N PRO A 118 -5.41 48.29 -7.27
CA PRO A 118 -5.90 48.28 -5.89
C PRO A 118 -6.00 49.71 -5.33
N GLY A 119 -7.15 50.04 -4.74
CA GLY A 119 -7.32 51.17 -3.82
C GLY A 119 -7.07 50.74 -2.36
N PRO A 120 -6.72 51.67 -1.44
CA PRO A 120 -6.29 51.33 -0.09
C PRO A 120 -7.42 51.25 0.94
N SER A 121 -7.14 50.48 1.99
CA SER A 121 -7.69 50.42 3.36
C SER A 121 -9.17 50.09 3.59
N ASP A 122 -9.45 49.12 4.48
CA ASP A 122 -10.04 49.39 5.82
C ASP A 122 -10.55 48.13 6.56
N GLY A 123 -10.23 48.07 7.87
CA GLY A 123 -11.17 47.85 9.00
C GLY A 123 -12.02 46.58 9.17
N LYS A 124 -11.66 45.80 10.21
CA LYS A 124 -12.47 45.23 11.34
C LYS A 124 -13.79 44.43 11.10
N ALA A 125 -13.90 43.31 11.84
CA ALA A 125 -15.03 42.80 12.69
C ALA A 125 -15.13 41.25 12.57
N ALA A 126 -14.86 40.44 13.59
CA ALA A 126 -15.66 40.10 14.78
C ALA A 126 -17.00 39.39 14.46
N GLY A 127 -17.18 38.16 14.95
CA GLY A 127 -18.43 37.40 14.84
C GLY A 127 -18.37 35.99 15.42
N THR A 128 -18.40 35.90 16.75
CA THR A 128 -18.65 34.72 17.59
C THR A 128 -20.03 34.13 17.36
N VAL A 129 -20.16 32.79 17.31
CA VAL A 129 -21.35 32.05 17.75
C VAL A 129 -20.90 30.74 18.40
N ALA A 130 -21.46 30.46 19.57
CA ALA A 130 -21.18 29.31 20.42
C ALA A 130 -22.43 28.39 20.55
N LYS A 131 -22.17 27.15 21.01
CA LYS A 131 -23.06 26.11 21.61
C LYS A 131 -23.79 25.16 20.63
N GLU A 132 -24.02 23.86 20.90
CA GLU A 132 -23.86 23.01 22.10
C GLU A 132 -23.85 21.50 21.72
N ASN A 133 -23.52 20.64 22.70
CA ASN A 133 -23.18 19.20 22.69
C ASN A 133 -24.25 18.21 22.17
N HIS A 134 -23.78 17.04 21.69
CA HIS A 134 -24.39 15.75 22.03
C HIS A 134 -23.32 14.64 22.08
N ASP A 135 -23.32 13.94 23.20
CA ASP A 135 -22.32 12.97 23.67
C ASP A 135 -22.69 11.54 23.21
N GLU A 136 -21.77 10.79 22.55
CA GLU A 136 -21.83 9.31 22.55
C GLU A 136 -20.46 8.66 22.18
N TYR A 137 -20.12 7.61 22.93
CA TYR A 137 -18.85 6.88 23.05
C TYR A 137 -18.22 6.36 21.73
N THR A 138 -16.90 6.53 21.52
CA THR A 138 -16.09 5.70 20.58
C THR A 138 -14.60 5.68 20.98
N TRP A 139 -14.00 4.48 20.88
CA TRP A 139 -12.68 4.00 21.35
C TRP A 139 -11.46 4.93 21.20
N ASP A 140 -10.66 5.04 22.28
CA ASP A 140 -9.38 5.74 22.33
C ASP A 140 -8.32 5.05 21.45
N GLU A 141 -8.01 5.68 20.30
CA GLU A 141 -6.82 5.44 19.50
C GLU A 141 -5.87 6.62 19.74
N GLU A 142 -4.66 6.34 20.21
CA GLU A 142 -3.65 7.34 20.59
C GLU A 142 -3.44 8.40 19.49
N ASP A 143 -3.55 9.67 19.91
CA ASP A 143 -3.51 10.87 19.07
C ASP A 143 -2.20 11.02 18.28
N ILE A 144 -2.26 10.83 16.96
CA ILE A 144 -1.32 11.45 16.02
C ILE A 144 -1.86 12.86 15.73
N PRO A 145 -1.13 13.95 16.07
CA PRO A 145 -1.65 15.28 15.90
C PRO A 145 -1.90 15.59 14.40
N PRO A 146 -3.01 16.28 14.06
CA PRO A 146 -3.28 16.65 12.68
C PRO A 146 -2.19 17.61 12.20
N SER A 147 -1.39 17.13 11.25
CA SER A 147 -0.44 17.95 10.50
C SER A 147 -1.22 19.06 9.78
N THR A 148 -1.31 20.21 10.43
CA THR A 148 -1.84 21.44 9.83
C THR A 148 -0.78 21.93 8.83
N GLN A 149 -0.79 21.39 7.61
CA GLN A 149 0.07 21.91 6.57
C GLN A 149 -0.50 23.27 6.11
N PRO A 150 0.32 24.34 6.08
CA PRO A 150 -0.16 25.64 5.63
C PRO A 150 -0.56 25.56 4.15
N THR A 151 -1.73 26.13 3.85
CA THR A 151 -2.25 26.34 2.50
C THR A 151 -1.21 27.08 1.65
N LYS A 152 -0.53 26.35 0.75
CA LYS A 152 0.46 26.93 -0.16
C LYS A 152 -0.27 27.62 -1.31
N ARG A 153 0.11 28.89 -1.53
CA ARG A 153 -0.43 29.78 -2.56
C ARG A 153 -0.19 29.24 -3.98
N PRO A 154 -1.04 29.64 -4.95
CA PRO A 154 -1.06 29.10 -6.31
C PRO A 154 0.25 29.28 -7.07
N ARG A 155 0.76 28.15 -7.57
CA ARG A 155 2.06 28.02 -8.22
C ARG A 155 2.10 28.63 -9.62
N THR A 156 3.11 29.46 -9.85
CA THR A 156 3.43 30.04 -11.17
C THR A 156 4.02 28.95 -12.09
N THR A 157 3.93 29.08 -13.42
CA THR A 157 4.50 28.10 -14.39
C THR A 157 5.98 27.81 -14.16
N GLY A 158 6.75 28.81 -13.74
CA GLY A 158 8.14 28.63 -13.31
C GLY A 158 8.30 27.81 -12.03
N GLU A 159 7.29 27.77 -11.16
CA GLU A 159 7.34 27.02 -9.89
C GLU A 159 7.07 25.53 -10.07
N MET A 160 6.28 25.13 -11.07
CA MET A 160 6.10 23.72 -11.44
C MET A 160 7.39 23.13 -12.02
N LEU A 161 7.99 23.86 -12.97
CA LEU A 161 9.31 23.55 -13.51
C LEU A 161 10.38 23.50 -12.41
N ASN A 162 10.38 24.45 -11.47
CA ASN A 162 11.33 24.44 -10.36
C ASN A 162 11.15 23.24 -9.42
N SER A 163 9.91 22.77 -9.16
CA SER A 163 9.71 21.58 -8.34
C SER A 163 10.18 20.31 -9.04
N GLU A 164 9.89 20.16 -10.33
CA GLU A 164 10.35 19.01 -11.13
C GLU A 164 11.87 19.05 -11.32
N LEU A 165 12.44 20.23 -11.55
CA LEU A 165 13.87 20.46 -11.61
C LEU A 165 14.56 20.17 -10.28
N GLN A 166 13.91 20.38 -9.13
CA GLN A 166 14.47 20.01 -7.83
C GLN A 166 14.51 18.50 -7.64
N LEU A 167 13.48 17.77 -8.07
CA LEU A 167 13.48 16.30 -8.09
C LEU A 167 14.59 15.77 -9.02
N ILE A 168 14.68 16.33 -10.24
CA ILE A 168 15.73 15.99 -11.20
C ILE A 168 17.11 16.36 -10.65
N ALA A 169 17.26 17.52 -9.99
CA ALA A 169 18.50 17.96 -9.37
C ALA A 169 18.95 17.04 -8.22
N LYS A 170 18.00 16.54 -7.41
CA LYS A 170 18.30 15.56 -6.35
C LYS A 170 18.78 14.24 -6.93
N VAL A 171 18.06 13.70 -7.92
CA VAL A 171 18.42 12.44 -8.58
C VAL A 171 19.76 12.57 -9.30
N THR A 172 19.96 13.65 -10.07
CA THR A 172 21.23 13.91 -10.75
C THR A 172 22.38 14.10 -9.77
N LYS A 173 22.19 14.80 -8.64
CA LYS A 173 23.19 14.90 -7.58
C LYS A 173 23.57 13.53 -7.01
N LEU A 174 22.60 12.65 -6.80
CA LEU A 174 22.86 11.28 -6.32
C LEU A 174 23.63 10.45 -7.36
N VAL A 175 23.24 10.51 -8.63
CA VAL A 175 23.96 9.81 -9.71
C VAL A 175 25.38 10.35 -9.85
N LEU A 176 25.58 11.67 -9.79
CA LEU A 176 26.89 12.30 -9.96
C LEU A 176 27.83 11.98 -8.79
N THR A 177 27.32 12.03 -7.56
CA THR A 177 28.10 11.65 -6.35
C THR A 177 28.45 10.16 -6.35
N SER A 178 27.52 9.31 -6.78
CA SER A 178 27.78 7.88 -6.99
C SER A 178 28.85 7.65 -8.07
N TRP A 179 28.76 8.31 -9.23
CA TRP A 179 29.72 8.19 -10.31
C TRP A 179 31.13 8.63 -9.90
N ILE A 180 31.26 9.73 -9.14
CA ILE A 180 32.56 10.25 -8.69
C ILE A 180 33.19 9.35 -7.61
N SER A 181 32.38 8.73 -6.75
CA SER A 181 32.87 7.83 -5.71
C SER A 181 33.17 6.40 -6.22
N PHE A 182 32.47 5.96 -7.27
CA PHE A 182 32.61 4.64 -7.89
C PHE A 182 34.05 4.25 -8.29
N PRO A 183 34.85 5.06 -8.99
CA PRO A 183 36.20 4.66 -9.39
C PRO A 183 37.13 4.39 -8.20
N LYS A 184 36.97 5.12 -7.08
CA LYS A 184 37.75 4.87 -5.86
C LYS A 184 37.36 3.54 -5.21
N ILE A 185 36.07 3.23 -5.18
CA ILE A 185 35.56 1.96 -4.65
C ILE A 185 36.01 0.79 -5.53
N LEU A 186 35.87 0.94 -6.86
CA LEU A 186 36.29 -0.06 -7.84
C LEU A 186 37.79 -0.34 -7.75
N TYR A 187 38.62 0.70 -7.62
CA TYR A 187 40.06 0.53 -7.46
C TYR A 187 40.40 -0.26 -6.19
N ARG A 188 39.76 0.04 -5.06
CA ARG A 188 39.95 -0.72 -3.81
C ARG A 188 39.56 -2.19 -3.97
N ILE A 189 38.41 -2.45 -4.60
CA ILE A 189 37.96 -3.83 -4.87
C ILE A 189 38.95 -4.55 -5.79
N ALA A 190 39.43 -3.87 -6.84
CA ALA A 190 40.37 -4.44 -7.79
C ALA A 190 41.71 -4.79 -7.12
N VAL A 191 42.25 -3.92 -6.27
CA VAL A 191 43.49 -4.21 -5.51
C VAL A 191 43.30 -5.40 -4.58
N LEU A 192 42.19 -5.46 -3.83
CA LEU A 192 41.90 -6.56 -2.92
C LEU A 192 41.71 -7.90 -3.64
N GLU A 193 41.00 -7.91 -4.78
CA GLU A 193 40.83 -9.12 -5.58
C GLU A 193 42.14 -9.53 -6.28
N LEU A 194 42.99 -8.57 -6.68
CA LEU A 194 44.29 -8.84 -7.27
C LEU A 194 45.28 -9.41 -6.23
N GLU A 195 45.28 -8.88 -5.00
CA GLU A 195 46.03 -9.45 -3.88
C GLU A 195 45.54 -10.86 -3.55
N ARG A 196 44.22 -11.08 -3.61
CA ARG A 196 43.64 -12.41 -3.41
C ARG A 196 44.04 -13.41 -4.49
N LEU A 197 44.05 -12.98 -5.75
CA LEU A 197 44.54 -13.78 -6.88
C LEU A 197 46.03 -14.09 -6.74
N TRP A 198 46.80 -13.14 -6.22
CA TRP A 198 48.23 -13.31 -5.95
C TRP A 198 48.49 -14.31 -4.82
N GLN A 199 47.77 -14.19 -3.70
CA GLN A 199 47.84 -15.16 -2.59
C GLN A 199 47.46 -16.56 -3.05
N PHE A 200 46.42 -16.68 -3.88
CA PHE A 200 46.02 -17.95 -4.50
C PHE A 200 47.11 -18.50 -5.43
N TYR A 201 47.75 -17.65 -6.24
CA TYR A 201 48.82 -18.05 -7.16
C TYR A 201 50.08 -18.55 -6.43
N ILE A 202 50.44 -17.94 -5.30
CA ILE A 202 51.61 -18.33 -4.49
C ILE A 202 51.29 -19.47 -3.49
N GLY A 203 50.02 -19.88 -3.36
CA GLY A 203 49.60 -20.98 -2.49
C GLY A 203 49.48 -20.64 -1.00
N MET A 204 49.34 -19.35 -0.67
CA MET A 204 49.03 -18.89 0.70
C MET A 204 47.52 -18.97 0.99
N PRO A 205 47.10 -19.07 2.26
CA PRO A 205 45.67 -19.11 2.61
C PRO A 205 44.96 -17.81 2.18
N VAL A 206 43.84 -17.97 1.47
CA VAL A 206 43.07 -16.89 0.86
C VAL A 206 42.26 -16.13 1.92
N THR A 207 42.44 -14.81 2.02
CA THR A 207 41.65 -13.98 2.94
C THR A 207 40.17 -13.87 2.53
N PRO A 208 39.22 -13.84 3.49
CA PRO A 208 37.79 -13.76 3.19
C PRO A 208 37.40 -12.43 2.54
N ARG A 209 36.36 -12.44 1.69
CA ARG A 209 35.86 -11.23 1.01
C ARG A 209 35.23 -10.27 2.01
N THR A 210 35.68 -9.02 2.02
CA THR A 210 35.23 -7.96 2.96
C THR A 210 34.10 -7.08 2.42
N TRP A 211 33.73 -7.22 1.14
CA TRP A 211 32.72 -6.40 0.47
C TRP A 211 31.55 -7.23 -0.05
N ARG A 212 30.35 -6.63 -0.10
CA ARG A 212 29.11 -7.22 -0.62
C ARG A 212 28.34 -6.20 -1.46
N PHE A 213 27.58 -6.67 -2.44
CA PHE A 213 26.66 -5.82 -3.20
C PHE A 213 25.37 -5.61 -2.41
N GLU A 214 25.10 -4.38 -2.02
CA GLU A 214 23.87 -3.98 -1.35
C GLU A 214 23.19 -2.91 -2.21
N ARG A 215 21.90 -3.10 -2.52
CA ARG A 215 21.14 -2.15 -3.35
C ARG A 215 20.73 -0.96 -2.48
N PRO A 216 20.99 0.29 -2.89
CA PRO A 216 20.53 1.45 -2.13
C PRO A 216 18.99 1.49 -2.10
N SER A 217 18.41 1.68 -0.91
CA SER A 217 16.97 1.87 -0.71
C SER A 217 16.54 3.23 -1.26
N LEU A 218 15.54 3.23 -2.13
CA LEU A 218 15.01 4.46 -2.76
C LEU A 218 14.00 5.21 -1.88
N ASP A 219 13.65 4.64 -0.72
CA ASP A 219 12.61 5.15 0.18
C ASP A 219 13.07 6.35 1.04
N GLU A 220 14.34 6.76 0.96
CA GLU A 220 14.92 7.90 1.71
C GLU A 220 15.06 9.20 0.87
N LEU A 221 14.47 9.26 -0.33
CA LEU A 221 14.60 10.39 -1.29
C LEU A 221 13.39 11.32 -1.37
#